data_AF-A0A6G6ZXN0-F1
#
_entry.id   AF-A0A6G6ZXN0-F1
#
_cell.length_a   1.000
_cell.length_b   1.000
_cell.length_c   1.000
_cell.angle_alpha   90.00
_cell.angle_beta   90.00
_cell.angle_gamma   90.00
#
_symmetry.space_group_name_H-M   'P 1'
#
loop_
_entity.id
_entity.type
_entity.pdbx_description
1 polymer ?
#
loop_
_entity_poly.entity_id
_entity_poly.type
_entity_poly.pdbx_seq_one_letter_code
_entity_poly.pdbx_strand_id
1 'polypeptide(L)'
;MHCTVGDFFESAVHHEDKGRWLDLLVSARLMPGAPQTLELRFIDRASKLLWGEVSCQCHEGQLYLTFIDRTASRQQAIQMQADYRSATDLLHSLPALVYRGRINREWTMEFASNGCEALTGYSAQSIRDGINGTYGQLILPEYADYIWEGVQSALMRKEPYALTYRIRCENGEVKWVLEKGTGIFTDSGELLGIEGLILETAPPSSALWSRE
;
A
#
# COMPACT_ATOMS: atom_id res chain seq x y z
N MET A 1 -16.12 28.70 -18.97
CA MET A 1 -17.16 27.72 -19.31
C MET A 1 -17.63 28.07 -20.72
N HIS A 2 -17.09 27.42 -21.75
CA HIS A 2 -17.51 27.67 -23.13
C HIS A 2 -18.69 26.75 -23.43
N CYS A 3 -19.87 27.34 -23.63
CA CYS A 3 -21.06 26.61 -24.05
C CYS A 3 -20.97 26.40 -25.57
N THR A 4 -20.84 25.15 -26.01
CA THR A 4 -20.98 24.78 -27.42
C THR A 4 -22.42 24.30 -27.65
N VAL A 5 -23.14 24.98 -28.54
CA VAL A 5 -24.48 24.59 -28.99
C VAL A 5 -24.35 23.95 -30.38
N GLY A 6 -24.72 22.67 -30.50
CA GLY A 6 -24.81 21.94 -31.78
C GLY A 6 -23.64 21.00 -32.06
N ASP A 7 -23.99 19.71 -32.20
CA ASP A 7 -23.19 18.51 -32.52
C ASP A 7 -21.82 18.37 -31.81
N PHE A 8 -21.16 17.23 -31.92
CA PHE A 8 -19.78 16.94 -31.47
C PHE A 8 -19.51 16.25 -30.12
N PHE A 9 -20.44 16.14 -29.14
CA PHE A 9 -20.12 15.34 -27.94
C PHE A 9 -20.25 13.83 -28.20
N GLU A 10 -21.35 13.40 -28.83
CA GLU A 10 -21.57 11.99 -29.16
C GLU A 10 -20.52 11.44 -30.13
N SER A 11 -20.06 12.24 -31.10
CA SER A 11 -19.00 11.82 -32.03
C SER A 11 -17.65 11.69 -31.35
N ALA A 12 -17.42 12.39 -30.24
CA ALA A 12 -16.21 12.28 -29.45
C ALA A 12 -16.26 11.08 -28.50
N VAL A 13 -17.44 10.54 -28.16
CA VAL A 13 -17.55 9.33 -27.33
C VAL A 13 -16.91 8.15 -28.05
N HIS A 14 -16.01 7.45 -27.36
CA HIS A 14 -15.38 6.24 -27.88
C HIS A 14 -16.44 5.20 -28.23
N HIS A 15 -16.25 4.48 -29.34
CA HIS A 15 -17.28 3.60 -29.91
C HIS A 15 -17.85 2.56 -28.90
N GLU A 16 -17.01 2.00 -28.04
CA GLU A 16 -17.44 1.07 -26.97
C GLU A 16 -18.30 1.70 -25.87
N ASP A 17 -18.21 3.01 -25.67
CA ASP A 17 -18.94 3.73 -24.62
C ASP A 17 -20.23 4.38 -25.16
N LYS A 18 -20.55 4.23 -26.45
CA LYS A 18 -21.76 4.80 -27.07
C LYS A 18 -23.07 4.29 -26.45
N GLY A 19 -23.14 3.00 -26.10
CA GLY A 19 -24.31 2.45 -25.41
C GLY A 19 -24.53 3.12 -24.05
N ARG A 20 -23.46 3.19 -23.25
CA ARG A 20 -23.46 3.84 -21.93
C ARG A 20 -23.78 5.34 -22.01
N TRP A 21 -23.33 5.99 -23.07
CA TRP A 21 -23.68 7.38 -23.37
C TRP A 21 -25.19 7.55 -23.62
N LEU A 22 -25.81 6.69 -24.42
CA LEU A 22 -27.25 6.74 -24.65
C LEU A 22 -28.03 6.47 -23.36
N ASP A 23 -27.60 5.46 -22.59
CA ASP A 23 -28.21 5.14 -21.29
C ASP A 23 -28.14 6.33 -20.31
N LEU A 24 -27.04 7.09 -20.32
CA LEU A 24 -26.89 8.32 -19.54
C LEU A 24 -27.94 9.37 -19.92
N LEU A 25 -28.09 9.63 -21.22
CA LEU A 25 -29.05 10.62 -21.73
C LEU A 25 -30.50 10.23 -21.44
N VAL A 26 -30.83 8.94 -21.59
CA VAL A 26 -32.16 8.40 -21.28
C VAL A 26 -32.43 8.49 -19.79
N SER A 27 -31.51 8.00 -18.95
CA SER A 27 -31.62 8.04 -17.49
C SER A 27 -31.83 9.46 -16.97
N ALA A 28 -31.08 10.44 -17.51
CA ALA A 28 -31.22 11.84 -17.10
C ALA A 28 -32.60 12.43 -17.44
N ARG A 29 -33.25 11.98 -18.53
CA ARG A 29 -34.62 12.39 -18.89
C ARG A 29 -35.68 11.72 -18.02
N LEU A 30 -35.47 10.46 -17.65
CA LEU A 30 -36.39 9.70 -16.80
C LEU A 30 -36.36 10.15 -15.34
N MET A 31 -35.23 10.72 -14.88
CA MET A 31 -35.02 11.22 -13.53
C MET A 31 -34.72 12.73 -13.53
N PRO A 32 -35.69 13.58 -13.89
CA PRO A 32 -35.49 15.03 -13.95
C PRO A 32 -35.12 15.59 -12.57
N GLY A 33 -34.16 16.52 -12.55
CA GLY A 33 -33.68 17.15 -11.32
C GLY A 33 -32.53 16.42 -10.61
N ALA A 34 -32.26 15.14 -10.88
CA ALA A 34 -31.11 14.43 -10.32
C ALA A 34 -29.97 14.27 -11.36
N PRO A 35 -28.75 14.79 -11.11
CA PRO A 35 -27.65 14.62 -12.04
C PRO A 35 -27.25 13.14 -12.13
N GLN A 36 -27.18 12.64 -13.35
CA GLN A 36 -26.65 11.31 -13.67
C GLN A 36 -25.18 11.48 -14.07
N THR A 37 -24.28 10.71 -13.48
CA THR A 37 -22.84 10.85 -13.76
C THR A 37 -22.24 9.51 -14.20
N LEU A 38 -21.43 9.54 -15.26
CA LEU A 38 -20.66 8.39 -15.73
C LEU A 38 -19.27 8.81 -16.18
N GLU A 39 -18.30 7.94 -15.97
CA GLU A 39 -16.99 8.04 -16.60
C GLU A 39 -16.98 7.28 -17.93
N LEU A 40 -16.62 7.98 -19.00
CA LEU A 40 -16.58 7.48 -20.37
C LEU A 40 -15.28 7.88 -21.05
N ARG A 41 -14.93 7.14 -22.10
CA ARG A 41 -13.80 7.45 -22.97
C ARG A 41 -14.24 8.41 -24.08
N PHE A 42 -13.41 9.39 -24.35
CA PHE A 42 -13.56 10.36 -25.43
C PHE A 42 -12.34 10.35 -26.32
N ILE A 43 -12.51 10.75 -27.58
CA ILE A 43 -11.44 10.94 -28.54
C ILE A 43 -11.47 12.41 -28.92
N ASP A 44 -10.37 13.13 -28.66
CA ASP A 44 -10.26 14.53 -29.05
C ASP A 44 -9.97 14.70 -30.56
N ARG A 45 -9.88 15.95 -31.03
CA ARG A 45 -9.62 16.24 -32.45
C ARG A 45 -8.25 15.76 -32.94
N ALA A 46 -7.30 15.53 -32.04
CA ALA A 46 -5.98 14.97 -32.34
C ALA A 46 -5.96 13.44 -32.27
N SER A 47 -7.13 12.79 -32.17
CA SER A 47 -7.28 11.35 -31.97
C SER A 47 -6.69 10.83 -30.65
N LYS A 48 -6.52 11.70 -29.65
CA LYS A 48 -6.04 11.32 -28.33
C LYS A 48 -7.21 10.81 -27.49
N LEU A 49 -7.00 9.67 -26.83
CA LEU A 49 -7.95 9.12 -25.85
C LEU A 49 -7.94 9.97 -24.58
N LEU A 50 -9.13 10.40 -24.16
CA LEU A 50 -9.40 11.09 -22.90
C LEU A 50 -10.35 10.25 -22.05
N TRP A 51 -10.15 10.28 -20.74
CA TRP A 51 -11.13 9.79 -19.77
C TRP A 51 -11.89 10.99 -19.21
N GLY A 52 -13.20 11.03 -19.47
CA GLY A 52 -14.06 12.13 -19.06
C GLY A 52 -15.13 11.66 -18.09
N GLU A 53 -15.25 12.35 -16.96
CA GLU A 53 -16.46 12.29 -16.16
C GLU A 53 -17.49 13.22 -16.78
N VAL A 54 -18.64 12.65 -17.18
CA VAL A 54 -19.77 13.40 -17.69
C VAL A 54 -20.90 13.35 -16.70
N SER A 55 -21.38 14.51 -16.27
CA SER A 55 -22.64 14.63 -15.54
C SER A 55 -23.71 15.23 -16.44
N CYS A 56 -24.87 14.58 -16.50
CA CYS A 56 -26.01 14.94 -17.31
C CYS A 56 -27.23 15.16 -16.41
N GLN A 57 -27.90 16.29 -16.56
CA GLN A 57 -29.13 16.60 -15.86
C GLN A 57 -30.19 17.11 -16.82
N CYS A 58 -31.43 16.65 -16.67
CA CYS A 58 -32.58 17.22 -17.38
C CYS A 58 -33.25 18.28 -16.51
N HIS A 59 -33.42 19.48 -17.06
CA HIS A 59 -34.18 20.58 -16.47
C HIS A 59 -35.05 21.23 -17.54
N GLU A 60 -36.35 21.35 -17.29
CA GLU A 60 -37.34 21.91 -18.24
C GLU A 60 -37.27 21.31 -19.66
N GLY A 61 -36.99 20.00 -19.76
CA GLY A 61 -36.88 19.28 -21.03
C GLY A 61 -35.56 19.49 -21.78
N GLN A 62 -34.64 20.30 -21.24
CA GLN A 62 -33.29 20.50 -21.77
C GLN A 62 -32.27 19.68 -20.99
N LEU A 63 -31.29 19.12 -21.71
CA LEU A 63 -30.17 18.40 -21.11
C LEU A 63 -28.98 19.33 -20.92
N TYR A 64 -28.49 19.38 -19.69
CA TYR A 64 -27.28 20.08 -19.30
C TYR A 64 -26.18 19.04 -19.06
N LEU A 65 -25.07 19.20 -19.77
CA LEU A 65 -23.91 18.32 -19.70
C LEU A 65 -22.73 19.08 -19.11
N THR A 66 -22.06 18.48 -18.14
CA THR A 66 -20.74 18.92 -17.68
C THR A 66 -19.75 17.81 -17.97
N PHE A 67 -18.53 18.20 -18.36
CA PHE A 67 -17.43 17.30 -18.64
C PHE A 67 -16.22 17.73 -17.85
N ILE A 68 -15.60 16.77 -17.16
CA ILE A 68 -14.35 16.94 -16.45
C ILE A 68 -13.36 15.95 -17.03
N ASP A 69 -12.25 16.45 -17.58
CA ASP A 69 -11.14 15.61 -18.01
C ASP A 69 -10.44 15.01 -16.78
N ARG A 70 -10.48 13.69 -16.67
CA ARG A 70 -9.86 12.88 -15.59
C ARG A 70 -8.66 12.09 -16.09
N THR A 71 -8.23 12.28 -17.33
CA THR A 71 -7.13 11.53 -17.97
C THR A 71 -5.85 11.59 -17.15
N ALA A 72 -5.44 12.79 -16.73
CA ALA A 72 -4.21 12.96 -15.95
C ALA A 72 -4.28 12.28 -14.57
N SER A 73 -5.38 12.47 -13.83
CA SER A 73 -5.58 11.82 -12.53
C SER A 73 -5.62 10.29 -12.63
N ARG A 74 -6.26 9.76 -13.68
CA ARG A 74 -6.32 8.32 -13.93
C ARG A 74 -4.96 7.74 -14.29
N GLN A 75 -4.21 8.42 -15.15
CA GLN A 75 -2.84 8.02 -15.51
C GLN A 75 -1.93 8.03 -14.28
N GLN A 76 -2.01 9.05 -13.44
CA GLN A 76 -1.27 9.12 -12.19
C GLN A 76 -1.64 7.98 -11.23
N ALA A 77 -2.93 7.67 -11.09
CA ALA A 77 -3.40 6.57 -10.26
C ALA A 77 -2.90 5.20 -10.77
N ILE A 78 -2.95 4.98 -12.08
CA ILE A 78 -2.41 3.76 -12.71
C ILE A 78 -0.91 3.66 -12.49
N GLN A 79 -0.17 4.74 -12.71
CA GLN A 79 1.28 4.76 -12.49
C GLN A 79 1.63 4.49 -11.03
N MET A 80 0.97 5.17 -10.09
CA MET A 80 1.17 4.96 -8.65
C MET A 80 0.85 3.52 -8.25
N GLN A 81 -0.21 2.93 -8.82
CA GLN A 81 -0.54 1.53 -8.59
C GLN A 81 0.53 0.58 -9.17
N ALA A 82 1.06 0.87 -10.35
CA ALA A 82 2.13 0.09 -10.97
C ALA A 82 3.43 0.19 -10.16
N ASP A 83 3.81 1.39 -9.74
CA ASP A 83 4.99 1.64 -8.91
C ASP A 83 4.87 0.95 -7.55
N TYR A 84 3.69 1.05 -6.91
CA TYR A 84 3.42 0.36 -5.65
C TYR A 84 3.54 -1.16 -5.78
N ARG A 85 2.96 -1.74 -6.84
CA ARG A 85 3.09 -3.19 -7.13
C ARG A 85 4.55 -3.56 -7.34
N SER A 86 5.26 -2.83 -8.19
CA SER A 86 6.67 -3.11 -8.48
C SER A 86 7.55 -3.03 -7.23
N ALA A 87 7.36 -2.01 -6.39
CA ALA A 87 8.08 -1.89 -5.12
C ALA A 87 7.76 -3.05 -4.17
N THR A 88 6.47 -3.41 -4.05
CA THR A 88 6.01 -4.52 -3.21
C THR A 88 6.58 -5.86 -3.68
N ASP A 89 6.57 -6.12 -4.99
CA ASP A 89 7.13 -7.32 -5.60
C ASP A 89 8.63 -7.44 -5.34
N LEU A 90 9.37 -6.32 -5.45
CA LEU A 90 10.79 -6.28 -5.09
C LEU A 90 11.01 -6.64 -3.63
N LEU A 91 10.23 -6.09 -2.70
CA LEU A 91 10.32 -6.44 -1.27
C LEU A 91 10.00 -7.92 -1.01
N HIS A 92 9.00 -8.48 -1.70
CA HIS A 92 8.68 -9.91 -1.59
C HIS A 92 9.75 -10.84 -2.18
N SER A 93 10.57 -10.34 -3.12
CA SER A 93 11.66 -11.11 -3.73
C SER A 93 12.92 -11.19 -2.86
N LEU A 94 13.05 -10.34 -1.84
CA LEU A 94 14.23 -10.33 -0.97
C LEU A 94 14.28 -11.59 -0.09
N PRO A 95 15.46 -12.21 0.09
CA PRO A 95 15.64 -13.35 0.99
C PRO A 95 15.73 -12.89 2.46
N ALA A 96 14.82 -12.01 2.87
CA ALA A 96 14.72 -11.47 4.22
C ALA A 96 13.26 -11.12 4.52
N LEU A 97 12.88 -11.24 5.79
CA LEU A 97 11.62 -10.72 6.30
C LEU A 97 11.76 -9.19 6.39
N VAL A 98 11.19 -8.48 5.41
CA VAL A 98 11.03 -7.02 5.48
C VAL A 98 9.70 -6.74 6.13
N TYR A 99 9.68 -5.85 7.12
CA TYR A 99 8.50 -5.58 7.90
C TYR A 99 8.28 -4.09 8.13
N ARG A 100 7.03 -3.76 8.40
CA ARG A 100 6.61 -2.53 9.07
C ARG A 100 5.63 -2.92 10.15
N GLY A 101 5.74 -2.32 11.33
CA GLY A 101 4.95 -2.72 12.47
C GLY A 101 4.82 -1.65 13.54
N ARG A 102 4.07 -2.02 14.57
CA ARG A 102 3.83 -1.22 15.77
C ARG A 102 4.89 -1.52 16.81
N ILE A 103 5.21 -0.51 17.61
CA ILE A 103 6.09 -0.67 18.76
C ILE A 103 5.32 -1.20 19.97
N ASN A 104 5.14 -2.53 20.03
CA ASN A 104 4.49 -3.22 21.15
C ASN A 104 5.19 -4.55 21.44
N ARG A 105 4.84 -5.20 22.54
CA ARG A 105 5.49 -6.46 22.97
C ARG A 105 5.16 -7.61 22.02
N GLU A 106 4.04 -7.53 21.32
CA GLU A 106 3.59 -8.51 20.35
C GLU A 106 4.34 -8.42 19.02
N TRP A 107 5.09 -7.34 18.77
CA TRP A 107 5.71 -7.08 17.47
C TRP A 107 4.69 -7.14 16.32
N THR A 108 3.55 -6.45 16.50
CA THR A 108 2.46 -6.49 15.53
C THR A 108 2.91 -5.90 14.19
N MET A 109 2.93 -6.73 13.15
CA MET A 109 3.33 -6.33 11.80
C MET A 109 2.12 -5.87 10.99
N GLU A 110 2.22 -4.69 10.40
CA GLU A 110 1.25 -4.13 9.44
C GLU A 110 1.63 -4.51 8.00
N PHE A 111 2.93 -4.70 7.74
CA PHE A 111 3.47 -5.27 6.52
C PHE A 111 4.50 -6.33 6.88
N ALA A 112 4.53 -7.40 6.09
CA ALA A 112 5.53 -8.46 6.14
C ALA A 112 5.76 -8.96 4.70
N SER A 113 7.02 -9.08 4.28
CA SER A 113 7.38 -9.63 2.98
C SER A 113 7.25 -11.16 2.94
N ASN A 114 7.34 -11.75 1.75
CA ASN A 114 7.23 -13.21 1.59
C ASN A 114 8.47 -13.94 2.12
N GLY A 115 9.59 -13.23 2.34
CA GLY A 115 10.77 -13.77 3.03
C GLY A 115 10.47 -14.24 4.46
N CYS A 116 9.35 -13.81 5.06
CA CYS A 116 8.82 -14.32 6.33
C CYS A 116 8.74 -15.85 6.37
N GLU A 117 8.19 -16.45 5.32
CA GLU A 117 7.86 -17.88 5.28
C GLU A 117 9.14 -18.72 5.24
N ALA A 118 10.11 -18.32 4.41
CA ALA A 118 11.42 -18.95 4.35
C ALA A 118 12.19 -18.83 5.68
N LEU A 119 12.03 -17.71 6.40
CA LEU A 119 12.72 -17.49 7.67
C LEU A 119 12.07 -18.25 8.83
N THR A 120 10.74 -18.19 8.96
CA THR A 120 10.00 -18.56 10.18
C THR A 120 9.10 -19.80 10.02
N GLY A 121 8.79 -20.21 8.79
CA GLY A 121 7.74 -21.17 8.45
C GLY A 121 6.34 -20.57 8.34
N TYR A 122 6.10 -19.38 8.91
CA TYR A 122 4.80 -18.73 8.87
C TYR A 122 4.65 -17.81 7.66
N SER A 123 3.49 -17.88 7.02
CA SER A 123 3.15 -16.96 5.93
C SER A 123 3.03 -15.51 6.45
N ALA A 124 3.33 -14.55 5.58
CA ALA A 124 3.20 -13.12 5.89
C ALA A 124 1.79 -12.76 6.37
N GLN A 125 0.75 -13.37 5.78
CA GLN A 125 -0.64 -13.15 6.20
C GLN A 125 -0.91 -13.68 7.61
N SER A 126 -0.38 -14.86 7.95
CA SER A 126 -0.55 -15.46 9.28
C SER A 126 0.05 -14.57 10.39
N ILE A 127 1.26 -14.05 10.17
CA ILE A 127 1.93 -13.14 11.11
C ILE A 127 1.18 -11.81 11.24
N ARG A 128 0.71 -11.21 10.13
CA ARG A 128 -0.02 -9.94 10.17
C ARG A 128 -1.37 -10.05 10.88
N ASP A 129 -2.12 -11.11 10.60
CA ASP A 129 -3.45 -11.31 11.17
C ASP A 129 -3.38 -11.88 12.60
N GLY A 130 -2.20 -12.34 13.04
CA GLY A 130 -2.01 -12.96 14.34
C GLY A 130 -2.73 -14.30 14.51
N ILE A 131 -3.13 -14.97 13.42
CA ILE A 131 -3.95 -16.20 13.45
C ILE A 131 -3.23 -17.34 14.17
N ASN A 132 -1.93 -17.49 13.93
CA ASN A 132 -1.08 -18.50 14.58
C ASN A 132 -0.07 -17.87 15.55
N GLY A 133 -0.35 -16.65 15.98
CA GLY A 133 0.55 -15.85 16.78
C GLY A 133 1.21 -14.69 16.03
N THR A 134 1.72 -13.74 16.79
CA THR A 134 2.45 -12.59 16.26
C THR A 134 3.94 -12.88 16.20
N TYR A 135 4.70 -12.06 15.47
CA TYR A 135 6.15 -12.24 15.40
C TYR A 135 6.83 -12.21 16.79
N GLY A 136 6.33 -11.38 17.72
CA GLY A 136 6.84 -11.31 19.09
C GLY A 136 6.75 -12.63 19.87
N GLN A 137 5.84 -13.53 19.50
CA GLN A 137 5.72 -14.86 20.13
C GLN A 137 6.76 -15.86 19.60
N LEU A 138 7.36 -15.59 18.43
CA LEU A 138 8.47 -16.38 17.90
C LEU A 138 9.78 -16.05 18.63
N ILE A 139 9.90 -14.83 19.17
CA ILE A 139 11.07 -14.40 19.94
C ILE A 139 11.18 -15.26 21.20
N LEU A 140 12.37 -15.82 21.45
CA LEU A 140 12.58 -16.56 22.67
C LEU A 140 12.48 -15.64 23.91
N PRO A 141 11.84 -16.07 25.01
CA PRO A 141 11.57 -15.21 26.16
C PRO A 141 12.82 -14.53 26.74
N GLU A 142 13.97 -15.19 26.70
CA GLU A 142 15.26 -14.66 27.18
C GLU A 142 15.78 -13.44 26.38
N TYR A 143 15.26 -13.20 25.16
CA TYR A 143 15.63 -12.04 24.34
C TYR A 143 14.58 -10.93 24.34
N ALA A 144 13.37 -11.16 24.86
CA ALA A 144 12.26 -10.22 24.72
C ALA A 144 12.58 -8.85 25.32
N ASP A 145 13.13 -8.81 26.54
CA ASP A 145 13.49 -7.54 27.19
C ASP A 145 14.72 -6.88 26.56
N TYR A 146 15.73 -7.67 26.15
CA TYR A 146 16.90 -7.16 25.42
C TYR A 146 16.49 -6.42 24.13
N ILE A 147 15.57 -7.01 23.36
CA ILE A 147 15.07 -6.40 22.13
C ILE A 147 14.26 -5.15 22.45
N TRP A 148 13.35 -5.23 23.42
CA TRP A 148 12.53 -4.10 23.83
C TRP A 148 13.39 -2.89 24.23
N GLU A 149 14.34 -3.08 25.13
CA GLU A 149 15.22 -2.01 25.60
C GLU A 149 16.13 -1.46 24.48
N GLY A 150 16.69 -2.35 23.65
CA GLY A 150 17.52 -1.97 22.52
C GLY A 150 16.78 -1.09 21.52
N VAL A 151 15.55 -1.47 21.15
CA VAL A 151 14.71 -0.68 20.24
C VAL A 151 14.29 0.64 20.89
N GLN A 152 13.79 0.63 22.14
CA GLN A 152 13.39 1.87 22.82
C GLN A 152 14.56 2.87 22.92
N SER A 153 15.75 2.39 23.26
CA SER A 153 16.96 3.22 23.33
C SER A 153 17.33 3.86 21.99
N ALA A 154 17.22 3.12 20.90
CA ALA A 154 17.50 3.63 19.56
C ALA A 154 16.42 4.63 19.09
N LEU A 155 15.15 4.33 19.37
CA LEU A 155 14.03 5.22 19.02
C LEU A 155 14.11 6.57 19.76
N MET A 156 14.49 6.57 21.04
CA MET A 156 14.72 7.82 21.80
C MET A 156 15.82 8.68 21.17
N ARG A 157 16.85 8.05 20.60
CA ARG A 157 17.96 8.72 19.90
C ARG A 157 17.66 9.03 18.43
N LYS A 158 16.53 8.55 17.90
CA LYS A 158 16.19 8.59 16.47
C LYS A 158 17.29 7.98 15.59
N GLU A 159 17.90 6.91 16.09
CA GLU A 159 18.96 6.16 15.41
C GLU A 159 18.43 4.80 14.94
N PRO A 160 18.99 4.23 13.86
CA PRO A 160 18.75 2.83 13.51
C PRO A 160 19.26 1.89 14.60
N TYR A 161 18.60 0.75 14.78
CA TYR A 161 19.05 -0.35 15.63
C TYR A 161 19.49 -1.55 14.82
N ALA A 162 20.40 -2.34 15.40
CA ALA A 162 20.81 -3.64 14.91
C ALA A 162 20.90 -4.60 16.09
N LEU A 163 20.07 -5.65 16.08
CA LEU A 163 19.92 -6.58 17.19
C LEU A 163 20.04 -8.01 16.69
N THR A 164 20.84 -8.82 17.36
CA THR A 164 20.97 -10.25 17.08
C THR A 164 20.32 -11.05 18.21
N TYR A 165 19.39 -11.93 17.88
CA TYR A 165 18.65 -12.74 18.85
C TYR A 165 18.19 -14.05 18.25
N ARG A 166 17.45 -14.84 19.04
CA ARG A 166 16.91 -16.13 18.59
C ARG A 166 15.39 -16.15 18.52
N ILE A 167 14.89 -16.80 17.48
CA ILE A 167 13.47 -17.10 17.29
C ILE A 167 13.22 -18.61 17.25
N ARG A 168 12.00 -19.02 17.55
CA ARG A 168 11.49 -20.37 17.34
C ARG A 168 10.52 -20.37 16.17
N CYS A 169 10.83 -21.17 15.15
CA CYS A 169 10.05 -21.29 13.92
C CYS A 169 8.85 -22.24 14.08
N GLU A 170 7.96 -22.29 13.09
CA GLU A 170 6.77 -23.16 13.09
C GLU A 170 7.11 -24.64 13.30
N ASN A 171 8.20 -25.10 12.68
CA ASN A 171 8.70 -26.48 12.80
C ASN A 171 9.42 -26.75 14.15
N GLY A 172 9.51 -25.77 15.04
CA GLY A 172 10.21 -25.84 16.33
C GLY A 172 11.71 -25.54 16.27
N GLU A 173 12.29 -25.34 15.08
CA GLU A 173 13.70 -24.97 14.88
C GLU A 173 14.01 -23.62 15.51
N VAL A 174 15.19 -23.52 16.12
CA VAL A 174 15.65 -22.27 16.73
C VAL A 174 16.75 -21.67 15.86
N LYS A 175 16.49 -20.46 15.35
CA LYS A 175 17.39 -19.75 14.43
C LYS A 175 17.95 -18.50 15.05
N TRP A 176 19.18 -18.16 14.68
CA TRP A 176 19.75 -16.85 14.94
C TRP A 176 19.29 -15.87 13.86
N VAL A 177 18.81 -14.72 14.28
CA VAL A 177 18.37 -13.65 13.38
C VAL A 177 19.06 -12.34 13.71
N LEU A 178 19.36 -11.58 12.67
CA LEU A 178 19.77 -10.19 12.74
C LEU A 178 18.62 -9.33 12.28
N GLU A 179 18.13 -8.49 13.17
CA GLU A 179 17.15 -7.46 12.88
C GLU A 179 17.87 -6.11 12.74
N LYS A 180 17.60 -5.41 11.63
CA LYS A 180 17.98 -4.01 11.43
C LYS A 180 16.73 -3.21 11.16
N GLY A 181 16.50 -2.17 11.95
CA GLY A 181 15.31 -1.35 11.81
C GLY A 181 15.51 0.09 12.26
N THR A 182 14.48 0.88 12.04
CA THR A 182 14.42 2.30 12.40
C THR A 182 12.99 2.68 12.79
N GLY A 183 12.86 3.77 13.54
CA GLY A 183 11.56 4.40 13.78
C GLY A 183 11.09 5.21 12.57
N ILE A 184 9.78 5.17 12.33
CA ILE A 184 9.08 6.05 11.39
C ILE A 184 8.47 7.19 12.20
N PHE A 185 8.77 8.44 11.84
CA PHE A 185 8.30 9.61 12.56
C PHE A 185 7.50 10.55 11.66
N THR A 186 6.55 11.28 12.23
CA THR A 186 5.93 12.45 11.58
C THR A 186 6.93 13.61 11.47
N ASP A 187 6.57 14.63 10.70
CA ASP A 187 7.32 15.90 10.65
C ASP A 187 7.38 16.62 12.02
N SER A 188 6.41 16.37 12.90
CA SER A 188 6.40 16.87 14.29
C SER A 188 7.26 16.03 15.25
N GLY A 189 7.81 14.91 14.78
CA GLY A 189 8.65 14.00 15.57
C GLY A 189 7.89 12.96 16.39
N GLU A 190 6.60 12.79 16.14
CA GLU A 190 5.78 11.73 16.74
C GLU A 190 6.10 10.37 16.10
N LEU A 191 6.25 9.33 16.92
CA LEU A 191 6.54 7.98 16.43
C LEU A 191 5.29 7.31 15.84
N LEU A 192 5.35 6.99 14.55
CA LEU A 192 4.28 6.30 13.82
C LEU A 192 4.42 4.77 13.86
N GLY A 193 5.63 4.26 14.02
CA GLY A 193 5.90 2.82 14.01
C GLY A 193 7.37 2.51 13.78
N ILE A 194 7.65 1.26 13.46
CA ILE A 194 8.98 0.76 13.11
C ILE A 194 8.96 0.06 11.77
N GLU A 195 10.07 0.12 11.05
CA GLU A 195 10.29 -0.68 9.85
C GLU A 195 11.72 -1.21 9.82
N GLY A 196 11.91 -2.30 9.11
CA GLY A 196 13.20 -2.95 9.06
C GLY A 196 13.18 -4.24 8.29
N LEU A 197 14.27 -4.98 8.46
CA LEU A 197 14.42 -6.31 7.92
C LEU A 197 15.00 -7.25 8.97
N ILE A 198 14.67 -8.52 8.83
CA ILE A 198 15.12 -9.61 9.66
C ILE A 198 15.65 -10.70 8.74
N LEU A 199 16.90 -11.11 8.98
CA LEU A 199 17.57 -12.14 8.20
C LEU A 199 18.17 -13.20 9.11
N GLU A 200 18.19 -14.44 8.65
CA GLU A 200 18.90 -15.51 9.32
C GLU A 200 20.42 -15.22 9.29
N THR A 201 21.07 -15.30 10.44
CA THR A 201 22.51 -15.04 10.58
C THR A 201 23.19 -16.21 11.27
N ALA A 202 24.50 -16.33 11.08
CA ALA A 202 25.31 -17.19 11.92
C ALA A 202 25.26 -16.71 13.39
N PRO A 203 25.49 -17.61 14.37
CA PRO A 203 25.65 -17.23 15.76
C PRO A 203 26.72 -16.12 15.90
N PRO A 204 26.52 -15.14 16.79
CA PRO A 204 27.53 -14.12 17.03
C PRO A 204 28.85 -14.77 17.43
N SER A 205 29.94 -14.41 16.75
CA SER A 205 31.26 -14.95 17.04
C SER A 205 31.68 -14.53 18.45
N SER A 206 32.05 -15.51 19.30
CA SER A 206 32.54 -15.29 20.67
C SER A 206 33.81 -14.41 20.75
N ALA A 207 34.49 -14.17 19.64
CA ALA A 207 35.72 -13.39 19.57
C ALA A 207 35.57 -11.89 19.85
N LEU A 208 34.35 -11.33 19.84
CA LEU A 208 34.11 -9.90 20.04
C LEU A 208 33.59 -9.53 21.44
N TRP A 209 33.27 -10.51 22.28
CA TRP A 209 32.74 -10.27 23.65
C TRP A 209 33.82 -10.40 24.75
N SER A 210 35.09 -10.42 24.35
CA SER A 210 36.25 -10.39 25.25
C SER A 210 37.03 -9.07 25.19
N ARG A 211 36.41 -7.98 24.72
CA ARG A 211 36.99 -6.64 24.82
C ARG A 211 35.99 -5.64 25.40
N GLU A 212 36.26 -5.36 26.67
CA GLU A 212 36.07 -4.11 27.42
C GLU A 212 34.65 -3.69 27.83
#